data_AF-A0A2U8DUE1-F1
#
_entry.id   AF-A0A2U8DUE1-F1
#
_cell.length_a   1.000
_cell.length_b   1.000
_cell.length_c   1.000
_cell.angle_alpha   90.00
_cell.angle_beta   90.00
_cell.angle_gamma   90.00
#
_symmetry.space_group_name_H-M   'P 1'
#
loop_
_entity.id
_entity.type
_entity.pdbx_description
1 polymer ?
#
loop_
_entity_poly.entity_id
_entity_poly.type
_entity_poly.pdbx_seq_one_letter_code
_entity_poly.pdbx_strand_id
1 'polypeptide(L)'
;MYLIIKLVFKSLKQTLLFGPTGGYIIGFFFMALIAGFFIDTFFDKWYLCFVGMVLGTAICYVFGSMWLSYQAHISAHAAFSAGVIPFIPADLAKIIIATLAGSKIRERLIKVNLFQA
;
A
#
# COMPACT_ATOMS: atom_id res chain seq x y z
N MET A 1 -29.77 -9.14 -22.47
CA MET A 1 -29.34 -9.35 -21.07
C MET A 1 -27.89 -9.83 -20.94
N TYR A 2 -27.49 -10.94 -21.58
CA TYR A 2 -26.11 -11.47 -21.53
C TYR A 2 -25.01 -10.49 -22.03
N LEU A 3 -25.31 -9.70 -23.08
CA LEU A 3 -24.40 -8.67 -23.61
C LEU A 3 -24.16 -7.51 -22.63
N ILE A 4 -25.22 -7.07 -21.94
CA ILE A 4 -25.15 -6.00 -20.93
C ILE A 4 -24.32 -6.48 -19.74
N ILE A 5 -24.51 -7.73 -19.29
CA ILE A 5 -23.70 -8.32 -18.22
C ILE A 5 -22.22 -8.41 -18.63
N LYS A 6 -21.89 -8.87 -19.84
CA LYS A 6 -20.49 -8.88 -20.33
C LYS A 6 -19.88 -7.49 -20.42
N LEU A 7 -20.63 -6.47 -20.85
CA LEU A 7 -20.17 -5.09 -20.93
C LEU A 7 -19.91 -4.49 -19.55
N VAL A 8 -20.80 -4.73 -18.59
CA VAL A 8 -20.64 -4.33 -17.19
C VAL A 8 -19.40 -4.99 -16.59
N PHE A 9 -19.24 -6.31 -16.72
CA PHE A 9 -18.07 -7.02 -16.17
C PHE A 9 -16.75 -6.66 -16.87
N LYS A 10 -16.77 -6.38 -18.18
CA LYS A 10 -15.60 -5.91 -18.94
C LYS A 10 -15.19 -4.50 -18.49
N SER A 11 -16.15 -3.60 -18.36
CA SER A 11 -15.94 -2.24 -17.87
C SER A 11 -15.40 -2.23 -16.43
N LEU A 12 -15.95 -3.07 -15.56
CA LEU A 12 -15.50 -3.20 -14.16
C LEU A 12 -14.05 -3.71 -14.04
N LYS A 13 -13.65 -4.74 -14.80
CA LYS A 13 -12.27 -5.26 -14.76
C LYS A 13 -11.24 -4.28 -15.32
N GLN A 14 -11.57 -3.56 -16.39
CA GLN A 14 -10.64 -2.61 -17.01
C GLN A 14 -10.49 -1.35 -16.15
N THR A 15 -11.58 -0.86 -15.56
CA THR A 15 -11.57 0.33 -14.69
C THR A 15 -10.87 0.06 -13.35
N LEU A 16 -10.85 -1.17 -12.85
CA LEU A 16 -10.20 -1.45 -11.57
C LEU A 16 -8.66 -1.45 -11.67
N LEU A 17 -8.11 -1.99 -12.76
CA LEU A 17 -6.66 -2.11 -12.97
C LEU A 17 -6.08 -0.91 -13.75
N PHE A 18 -6.83 -0.37 -14.71
CA PHE A 18 -6.43 0.76 -15.55
C PHE A 18 -7.29 1.99 -15.32
N GLY A 19 -7.98 2.11 -14.18
CA GLY A 19 -8.68 3.34 -13.80
C GLY A 19 -7.84 4.24 -12.89
N PRO A 20 -8.47 5.26 -12.29
CA PRO A 20 -7.79 6.30 -11.52
C PRO A 20 -6.98 5.78 -10.33
N THR A 21 -7.35 4.59 -9.80
CA THR A 21 -6.68 3.95 -8.66
C THR A 21 -5.58 2.95 -9.07
N GLY A 22 -5.39 2.69 -10.37
CA GLY A 22 -4.42 1.70 -10.86
C GLY A 22 -2.99 1.96 -10.40
N GLY A 23 -2.58 3.23 -10.31
CA GLY A 23 -1.25 3.61 -9.83
C GLY A 23 -0.94 3.20 -8.40
N TYR A 24 -1.96 3.11 -7.52
CA TYR A 24 -1.76 2.63 -6.15
C TYR A 24 -1.48 1.12 -6.12
N ILE A 25 -2.01 0.35 -7.07
CA ILE A 25 -1.71 -1.09 -7.17
C ILE A 25 -0.23 -1.32 -7.51
N ILE A 26 0.29 -0.54 -8.47
CA ILE A 26 1.73 -0.57 -8.80
C ILE A 26 2.53 -0.06 -7.60
N GLY A 27 2.08 1.00 -6.95
CA GLY A 27 2.67 1.53 -5.72
C GLY A 27 2.76 0.50 -4.60
N PHE A 28 1.73 -0.34 -4.43
CA PHE A 28 1.70 -1.39 -3.41
C PHE A 28 2.77 -2.46 -3.64
N PHE A 29 3.11 -2.77 -4.89
CA PHE A 29 4.20 -3.69 -5.19
C PHE A 29 5.53 -3.17 -4.64
N PHE A 30 5.87 -1.90 -4.92
CA PHE A 30 7.08 -1.28 -4.39
C PHE A 30 7.04 -1.08 -2.88
N MET A 31 5.88 -0.72 -2.33
CA MET A 31 5.67 -0.63 -0.88
C MET A 31 6.00 -1.95 -0.20
N ALA A 32 5.51 -3.08 -0.73
CA ALA A 32 5.76 -4.40 -0.16
C ALA A 32 7.25 -4.75 -0.19
N LEU A 33 7.97 -4.45 -1.28
CA LEU A 33 9.41 -4.69 -1.38
C LEU A 33 10.19 -3.87 -0.34
N ILE A 34 9.87 -2.60 -0.19
CA ILE A 34 10.60 -1.69 0.70
C ILE A 34 10.27 -1.97 2.16
N ALA A 35 8.98 -2.03 2.50
CA ALA A 35 8.55 -2.32 3.87
C ALA A 35 9.01 -3.72 4.30
N GLY A 36 8.86 -4.73 3.43
CA GLY A 36 9.33 -6.09 3.67
C GLY A 36 10.83 -6.16 3.91
N PHE A 37 11.63 -5.54 3.03
CA PHE A 37 13.09 -5.48 3.21
C PHE A 37 13.50 -4.89 4.56
N PHE A 38 12.88 -3.79 4.99
CA PHE A 38 13.18 -3.19 6.29
C PHE A 38 12.75 -4.08 7.47
N ILE A 39 11.57 -4.70 7.37
CA ILE A 39 11.05 -5.59 8.41
C ILE A 39 11.93 -6.82 8.58
N ASP A 40 12.36 -7.44 7.48
CA ASP A 40 13.18 -8.65 7.51
C ASP A 40 14.62 -8.35 7.94
N THR A 41 15.20 -7.24 7.47
CA THR A 41 16.60 -6.87 7.79
C THR A 41 16.76 -6.31 9.20
N PHE A 42 15.77 -5.56 9.69
CA PHE A 42 15.88 -4.80 10.95
C PHE A 42 14.80 -5.17 11.97
N PHE A 43 14.37 -6.44 12.00
CA PHE A 43 13.25 -6.87 12.82
C PHE A 43 13.37 -6.53 14.32
N ASP A 44 14.59 -6.51 14.87
CA ASP A 44 14.87 -6.15 16.28
C ASP A 44 14.71 -4.64 16.55
N LYS A 45 14.71 -3.81 15.50
CA LYS A 45 14.73 -2.35 15.57
C LYS A 45 13.41 -1.78 15.07
N TRP A 46 12.42 -1.75 15.96
CA TRP A 46 11.04 -1.30 15.66
C TRP A 46 10.98 0.06 14.93
N TYR A 47 11.87 0.99 15.25
CA TYR A 47 11.93 2.31 14.62
C TYR A 47 12.37 2.24 13.15
N LEU A 48 13.25 1.31 12.78
CA LEU A 48 13.64 1.10 11.37
C LEU A 48 12.49 0.44 10.58
N CYS A 49 11.79 -0.52 11.18
CA CYS A 49 10.58 -1.09 10.57
C CYS A 49 9.51 -0.02 10.33
N PHE A 50 9.30 0.87 11.31
CA PHE A 50 8.40 2.02 11.17
C PHE A 50 8.80 2.92 9.99
N VAL A 51 10.08 3.31 9.91
CA VAL A 51 10.59 4.12 8.81
C VAL A 51 10.42 3.42 7.46
N GLY A 52 10.72 2.12 7.37
CA GLY A 52 10.54 1.34 6.15
C GLY A 52 9.09 1.29 5.67
N MET A 53 8.14 1.12 6.60
CA MET A 53 6.71 1.16 6.29
C MET A 53 6.27 2.54 5.81
N VAL A 54 6.71 3.62 6.47
CA VAL A 54 6.41 4.99 6.04
C VAL A 54 6.98 5.29 4.66
N LEU A 55 8.23 4.90 4.39
CA LEU A 55 8.87 5.07 3.09
C LEU A 55 8.14 4.29 1.99
N GLY A 56 7.75 3.04 2.27
CA GLY A 56 6.95 2.23 1.35
C GLY A 56 5.61 2.90 1.03
N THR A 57 4.89 3.38 2.05
CA THR A 57 3.62 4.09 1.87
C THR A 57 3.80 5.39 1.08
N ALA A 58 4.86 6.14 1.34
CA ALA A 58 5.17 7.36 0.59
C ALA A 58 5.39 7.06 -0.90
N ILE A 59 6.12 5.99 -1.22
CA ILE A 59 6.31 5.56 -2.61
C ILE A 59 4.98 5.12 -3.25
N CYS A 60 4.13 4.40 -2.51
CA CYS A 60 2.80 4.05 -2.98
C CYS A 60 1.97 5.30 -3.34
N TYR A 61 1.97 6.31 -2.47
CA TYR A 61 1.28 7.57 -2.71
C TYR A 61 1.85 8.36 -3.88
N VAL A 62 3.16 8.35 -4.08
CA VAL A 62 3.83 9.02 -5.20
C VAL A 62 3.37 8.40 -6.53
N PHE A 63 3.41 7.07 -6.67
CA PHE A 63 2.93 6.38 -7.87
C PHE A 63 1.42 6.52 -8.07
N GLY A 64 0.64 6.38 -6.98
CA GLY A 64 -0.81 6.50 -7.01
C GLY A 64 -1.32 7.88 -7.38
N SER A 65 -0.74 8.93 -6.79
CA SER A 65 -1.15 10.32 -7.05
C SER A 65 -0.71 10.82 -8.43
N MET A 66 0.48 10.44 -8.92
CA MET A 66 0.90 10.75 -10.29
C MET A 66 -0.01 10.11 -11.32
N TRP A 67 -0.34 8.83 -11.14
CA TRP A 67 -1.26 8.12 -12.02
C TRP A 67 -2.66 8.72 -11.99
N LEU A 68 -3.16 9.06 -10.80
CA LEU A 68 -4.47 9.70 -10.60
C LEU A 68 -4.53 11.07 -11.29
N SER A 69 -3.50 11.89 -11.16
CA SER A 69 -3.39 13.19 -11.84
C SER A 69 -3.45 13.01 -13.36
N TYR A 70 -2.71 12.04 -13.90
CA TYR A 70 -2.68 11.76 -15.33
C TYR A 70 -4.03 11.25 -15.86
N GLN A 71 -4.66 10.29 -15.17
CA GLN A 71 -5.91 9.67 -15.62
C GLN A 71 -7.14 10.56 -15.45
N ALA A 72 -7.24 11.29 -14.34
CA ALA A 72 -8.39 12.14 -14.07
C ALA A 72 -8.23 13.55 -14.65
N HIS A 73 -7.10 13.83 -15.31
CA HIS A 73 -6.75 15.16 -15.85
C HIS A 73 -6.89 16.30 -14.82
N ILE A 74 -6.57 16.00 -13.56
CA ILE A 74 -6.59 16.95 -12.45
C ILE A 74 -5.18 17.39 -12.09
N SER A 75 -5.04 18.56 -11.45
CA SER A 75 -3.75 19.05 -10.98
C SER A 75 -3.11 18.10 -9.96
N ALA A 76 -1.77 18.08 -9.90
CA ALA A 76 -1.04 17.26 -8.93
C ALA A 76 -1.47 17.53 -7.47
N HIS A 77 -1.78 18.80 -7.14
CA HIS A 77 -2.30 19.20 -5.83
C HIS A 77 -3.68 18.59 -5.55
N ALA A 78 -4.58 18.58 -6.54
CA ALA A 78 -5.90 17.97 -6.40
C ALA A 78 -5.79 16.44 -6.28
N ALA A 79 -4.90 15.81 -7.05
CA ALA A 79 -4.64 14.37 -6.95
C ALA A 79 -4.05 13.97 -5.60
N PHE A 80 -3.12 14.75 -5.06
CA PHE A 80 -2.58 14.55 -3.70
C PHE A 80 -3.67 14.73 -2.64
N SER A 81 -4.48 15.79 -2.75
CA SER A 81 -5.54 16.07 -1.78
C SER A 81 -6.61 14.98 -1.76
N ALA A 82 -7.01 14.47 -2.93
CA ALA A 82 -8.00 13.42 -3.03
C ALA A 82 -7.44 12.02 -2.75
N GLY A 83 -6.19 11.77 -3.15
CA GLY A 83 -5.58 10.44 -3.16
C GLY A 83 -4.68 10.11 -1.97
N VAL A 84 -4.26 11.11 -1.18
CA VAL A 84 -3.30 10.92 -0.09
C VAL A 84 -3.86 11.39 1.25
N ILE A 85 -4.30 12.66 1.34
CA ILE A 85 -4.76 13.27 2.60
C ILE A 85 -5.80 12.43 3.36
N PRO A 86 -6.87 11.89 2.73
CA PRO A 86 -7.86 11.11 3.48
C PRO A 86 -7.33 9.76 3.98
N PHE A 87 -6.25 9.23 3.40
CA PHE A 87 -5.71 7.91 3.74
C PHE A 87 -4.64 7.95 4.83
N ILE A 88 -3.95 9.09 5.00
CA ILE A 88 -2.88 9.27 5.99
C ILE A 88 -3.30 8.83 7.40
N PRO A 89 -4.46 9.23 7.97
CA PRO A 89 -4.81 8.86 9.34
C PRO A 89 -4.97 7.35 9.52
N ALA A 90 -5.63 6.70 8.56
CA ALA A 90 -5.87 5.26 8.59
C ALA A 90 -4.57 4.47 8.39
N ASP A 91 -3.69 4.92 7.50
CA ASP A 91 -2.42 4.26 7.24
C ASP A 91 -1.43 4.45 8.38
N LEU A 92 -1.38 5.62 9.00
CA LEU A 92 -0.58 5.85 10.20
C LEU A 92 -1.04 4.93 11.35
N ALA A 93 -2.35 4.81 11.57
CA ALA A 93 -2.89 3.89 12.56
C ALA A 93 -2.48 2.43 12.29
N LYS A 94 -2.59 1.97 11.03
CA LYS A 94 -2.15 0.62 10.63
C LYS A 94 -0.65 0.41 10.86
N ILE A 95 0.20 1.38 10.51
CA ILE A 95 1.65 1.29 10.68
C ILE A 95 2.01 1.19 12.16
N ILE A 96 1.39 1.99 13.03
CA ILE A 96 1.61 1.91 14.48
C ILE A 96 1.22 0.52 15.00
N ILE A 97 0.03 0.04 14.64
CA ILE A 97 -0.45 -1.28 15.05
C ILE A 97 0.50 -2.39 14.54
N ALA A 98 0.89 -2.32 13.26
CA ALA A 98 1.80 -3.29 12.64
C ALA A 98 3.18 -3.30 13.33
N THR A 99 3.70 -2.13 13.69
CA THR A 99 4.99 -2.00 14.38
C THR A 99 4.95 -2.63 15.79
N LEU A 100 3.86 -2.39 16.53
CA LEU A 100 3.71 -2.86 17.91
C LEU A 100 3.33 -4.35 18.00
N ALA A 101 2.51 -4.83 17.08
CA ALA A 101 2.05 -6.21 17.05
C ALA A 101 3.02 -7.12 16.30
N GLY A 102 3.65 -6.63 15.23
CA GLY A 102 4.50 -7.41 14.33
C GLY A 102 5.70 -8.04 15.03
N SER A 103 6.43 -7.28 15.85
CA SER A 103 7.56 -7.80 16.64
C SER A 103 7.13 -8.93 17.58
N LYS A 104 6.05 -8.71 18.34
CA LYS A 104 5.52 -9.70 19.29
C LYS A 104 5.05 -10.98 18.60
N ILE A 105 4.40 -10.85 17.44
CA ILE A 105 3.93 -12.00 16.66
C ILE A 105 5.13 -12.78 16.11
N ARG A 106 6.12 -12.10 15.51
CA ARG A 106 7.33 -12.72 14.95
C ARG A 106 8.11 -13.47 16.02
N GLU A 107 8.35 -12.87 17.17
CA GLU A 107 9.03 -13.52 18.31
C GLU A 107 8.30 -14.81 18.74
N ARG A 108 6.97 -14.78 18.83
CA ARG A 108 6.19 -15.96 19.20
C ARG A 108 6.26 -17.05 18.14
N LEU A 109 6.20 -16.68 16.85
CA LEU A 109 6.29 -17.64 15.74
C LEU A 109 7.65 -18.33 15.68
N ILE A 110 8.74 -17.60 15.95
CA ILE A 110 10.09 -18.15 16.05
C ILE A 110 10.18 -19.13 17.23
N LYS A 111 9.63 -18.77 18.41
CA LYS A 111 9.62 -19.64 19.60
C LYS A 111 8.92 -20.99 19.38
N VAL A 112 7.90 -21.03 18.53
CA VAL A 112 7.17 -22.28 18.20
C VAL A 112 7.68 -22.96 16.92
N ASN A 113 8.83 -22.53 16.38
CA ASN A 113 9.45 -23.04 15.16
C ASN A 113 8.55 -22.97 13.90
N LEU A 114 7.55 -22.08 13.87
CA LEU A 114 6.65 -21.90 12.73
C LEU A 114 7.15 -20.85 11.71
N PHE A 115 8.18 -20.09 12.09
CA PHE A 115 8.81 -19.09 11.23
C PHE A 115 10.32 -19.12 11.47
N GLN A 116 11.09 -19.25 10.39
CA GLN A 116 12.55 -19.21 10.41
C GLN A 116 12.95 -17.90 9.74
N ALA A 117 13.60 -17.02 10.49
CA ALA A 117 14.05 -15.70 10.04
C ALA A 117 15.40 -15.80 9.31
#